data_AF-A0ABD4XHP7-F1
#
_entry.id   AF-A0ABD4XHP7-F1
#
_cell.length_a   1.000
_cell.length_b   1.000
_cell.length_c   1.000
_cell.angle_alpha   90.00
_cell.angle_beta   90.00
_cell.angle_gamma   90.00
#
_symmetry.space_group_name_H-M   'P 1'
#
loop_
_entity.id
_entity.type
_entity.pdbx_description
1 polymer ?
#
loop_
_entity_poly.entity_id
_entity_poly.type
_entity_poly.pdbx_seq_one_letter_code
_entity_poly.pdbx_strand_id
1 'polypeptide(L)' 'MSATIALKDGKNIIIANLKSIITHKSDFSDEKITPIEDINSFEIFDNYNYTFVGDNIVALRSSDVLYIEFEK' A
#
# COMPACT_ATOMS: atom_id res chain seq x y z
N MET A 1 -5.45 -7.86 10.75
CA MET A 1 -4.48 -6.88 10.25
C MET A 1 -5.12 -5.92 9.26
N SER A 2 -4.94 -4.64 9.50
CA SER A 2 -5.42 -3.51 8.70
C SER A 2 -4.28 -2.57 8.34
N ALA A 3 -4.49 -1.79 7.27
CA ALA A 3 -3.63 -0.66 6.94
C ALA A 3 -4.44 0.64 6.96
N THR A 4 -3.90 1.64 7.65
CA THR A 4 -4.35 3.02 7.57
C THR A 4 -3.35 3.81 6.75
N ILE A 5 -3.81 4.36 5.63
CA ILE A 5 -3.00 5.13 4.70
C ILE A 5 -3.38 6.59 4.85
N ALA A 6 -2.47 7.39 5.41
CA ALA A 6 -2.63 8.83 5.47
C ALA A 6 -2.12 9.46 4.16
N LEU A 7 -2.97 10.24 3.51
CA LEU A 7 -2.63 10.97 2.29
C LEU A 7 -2.17 12.39 2.60
N LYS A 8 -1.32 12.95 1.73
CA LYS A 8 -0.84 14.33 1.85
C LYS A 8 -1.95 15.38 1.74
N ASP A 9 -3.10 15.01 1.16
CA ASP A 9 -4.28 15.88 1.09
C ASP A 9 -5.10 15.90 2.40
N GLY A 10 -4.64 15.19 3.44
CA GLY A 10 -5.26 15.14 4.77
C GLY A 10 -6.34 14.07 4.92
N LYS A 11 -6.63 13.27 3.88
CA LYS A 11 -7.56 12.13 3.98
C LYS A 11 -6.86 10.87 4.46
N ASN A 12 -7.64 9.99 5.08
CA ASN A 12 -7.20 8.65 5.45
C ASN A 12 -8.01 7.61 4.69
N ILE A 13 -7.32 6.56 4.23
CA ILE A 13 -7.94 5.38 3.64
C ILE A 13 -7.65 4.19 4.55
N ILE A 14 -8.69 3.45 4.89
CA ILE A 14 -8.58 2.25 5.71
C ILE A 14 -8.78 1.04 4.81
N ILE A 15 -7.86 0.08 4.92
CA ILE A 15 -8.00 -1.26 4.32
C ILE A 15 -8.07 -2.28 5.45
N ALA A 16 -9.27 -2.81 5.69
CA ALA A 16 -9.49 -3.91 6.61
C ALA A 16 -9.08 -5.25 5.97
N ASN A 17 -8.74 -6.23 6.82
CA ASN A 17 -8.32 -7.58 6.42
C ASN A 17 -7.27 -7.56 5.28
N LEU A 18 -6.22 -6.77 5.44
CA LEU A 18 -5.15 -6.66 4.44
C LEU A 18 -4.52 -8.03 4.18
N LYS A 19 -4.44 -8.43 2.91
CA LYS A 19 -3.93 -9.73 2.46
C LYS A 19 -2.60 -9.60 1.74
N SER A 20 -2.46 -8.58 0.90
CA SER A 20 -1.24 -8.34 0.15
C SER A 20 -1.12 -6.89 -0.30
N ILE A 21 0.10 -6.51 -0.67
CA ILE A 21 0.41 -5.25 -1.35
C ILE A 21 1.12 -5.58 -2.66
N ILE A 22 0.63 -5.04 -3.77
CA ILE A 22 1.25 -5.15 -5.08
C ILE A 22 2.02 -3.85 -5.33
N THR A 23 3.31 -3.97 -5.61
CA THR A 23 4.20 -2.85 -5.93
C THR A 23 4.43 -2.79 -7.42
N HIS A 24 4.26 -1.61 -8.02
CA HIS A 24 4.41 -1.35 -9.44
C HIS A 24 5.55 -0.35 -9.66
N LYS A 25 6.67 -0.78 -10.25
CA LYS A 25 7.84 0.08 -10.48
C LYS A 25 7.67 1.10 -11.62
N SER A 26 6.81 0.80 -12.58
CA SER A 26 6.55 1.61 -13.79
C SER A 26 5.15 1.31 -14.31
N ASP A 27 4.80 1.79 -15.51
CA ASP A 27 3.55 1.53 -16.24
C ASP A 27 3.36 0.02 -16.58
N PHE A 28 3.23 -0.82 -15.56
CA PHE A 28 2.67 -2.19 -15.59
C PHE A 28 3.56 -3.33 -16.11
N SER A 29 4.90 -3.25 -16.04
CA SER A 29 5.77 -4.39 -16.42
C SER A 29 6.41 -5.16 -15.25
N ASP A 30 6.64 -4.48 -14.11
CA ASP A 30 7.30 -5.09 -12.95
C ASP A 30 6.39 -5.03 -11.72
N GLU A 31 5.70 -6.14 -11.46
CA GLU A 31 4.86 -6.32 -10.28
C GLU A 31 5.61 -7.16 -9.23
N LYS A 32 5.78 -6.61 -8.03
CA LYS A 32 6.18 -7.40 -6.85
C LYS A 32 4.99 -7.52 -5.91
N ILE A 33 4.55 -8.75 -5.66
CA ILE A 33 3.55 -9.04 -4.64
C ILE A 33 4.27 -9.24 -3.31
N THR A 34 3.95 -8.40 -2.33
CA THR A 34 4.37 -8.55 -0.93
C THR A 34 3.19 -9.13 -0.16
N PRO A 35 3.27 -10.39 0.31
CA PRO A 35 2.22 -10.99 1.12
C PRO A 35 2.24 -10.38 2.53
N ILE A 36 1.12 -10.45 3.25
CA ILE A 36 0.97 -9.80 4.56
C ILE A 36 1.94 -10.34 5.61
N GLU A 37 2.40 -11.58 5.48
CA GLU A 37 3.37 -12.18 6.39
C GLU A 37 4.73 -11.47 6.37
N ASP A 38 5.08 -10.82 5.25
CA ASP A 38 6.37 -10.14 5.04
C ASP A 38 6.31 -8.62 5.23
N ILE A 39 5.17 -8.10 5.71
CA ILE A 39 4.86 -6.66 5.80
C ILE A 39 5.85 -5.85 6.65
N ASN A 40 6.53 -6.48 7.61
CA ASN A 40 7.52 -5.81 8.46
C ASN A 40 8.74 -5.30 7.65
N SER A 41 8.94 -5.82 6.43
CA SER A 41 9.98 -5.38 5.50
C SER A 41 9.46 -4.47 4.39
N PHE A 42 8.17 -4.08 4.47
CA PHE A 42 7.55 -3.26 3.45
C PHE A 42 8.03 -1.81 3.55
N GLU A 43 8.52 -1.29 2.43
CA GLU A 43 8.93 0.10 2.29
C GLU A 43 8.22 0.73 1.09
N ILE A 44 7.97 2.04 1.20
CA ILE A 44 7.46 2.86 0.11
C ILE A 44 8.65 3.50 -0.61
N PHE A 45 8.71 3.30 -1.92
CA PHE A 45 9.72 3.87 -2.80
C PHE A 45 9.11 5.05 -3.57
N ASP A 46 9.91 6.10 -3.75
CA ASP A 46 9.52 7.23 -4.57
C ASP A 46 9.28 6.79 -6.02
N ASN A 47 8.26 7.39 -6.66
CA ASN A 47 7.82 7.13 -8.03
C ASN A 47 7.23 5.73 -8.30
N TYR A 48 6.86 4.98 -7.26
CA TYR A 48 6.21 3.67 -7.41
C TYR A 48 4.70 3.80 -7.15
N ASN A 49 3.93 2.89 -7.75
CA ASN A 49 2.50 2.76 -7.45
C ASN A 49 2.25 1.51 -6.62
N TYR A 50 1.18 1.53 -5.84
CA TYR A 50 0.85 0.45 -4.91
C TYR A 50 -0.63 0.10 -4.98
N THR A 51 -0.92 -1.19 -4.95
CA THR A 51 -2.28 -1.71 -4.78
C THR A 51 -2.36 -2.47 -3.47
N PHE A 52 -3.17 -1.98 -2.54
CA PHE A 52 -3.47 -2.63 -1.28
C PHE A 52 -4.72 -3.50 -1.46
N VAL A 53 -4.61 -4.78 -1.12
CA VAL A 53 -5.68 -5.77 -1.31
C VAL A 53 -6.14 -6.28 0.05
N GLY A 54 -7.36 -5.89 0.45
CA GLY A 54 -8.03 -6.40 1.64
C GLY A 54 -9.52 -6.63 1.39
N ASP A 55 -10.37 -6.14 2.29
CA ASP A 55 -11.83 -6.09 2.07
C ASP A 55 -12.19 -5.12 0.93
N ASN A 56 -11.42 -4.04 0.80
CA ASN A 56 -11.40 -3.12 -0.33
C ASN A 56 -10.05 -3.18 -1.05
N ILE A 57 -10.07 -2.82 -2.33
CA ILE A 57 -8.88 -2.68 -3.16
C ILE A 57 -8.63 -1.20 -3.39
N VAL A 58 -7.42 -0.75 -3.06
CA VAL A 58 -7.04 0.67 -3.15
C VAL A 58 -5.73 0.78 -3.93
N ALA A 59 -5.76 1.53 -5.02
CA ALA A 59 -4.58 1.85 -5.82
C ALA A 59 -4.14 3.29 -5.57
N LEU A 60 -2.84 3.50 -5.34
CA LEU A 60 -2.26 4.78 -4.92
C LEU A 60 -0.90 5.01 -5.55
N ARG A 61 -0.53 6.28 -5.73
CA ARG A 61 0.84 6.68 -6.06
C ARG A 61 1.61 6.97 -4.78
N SER A 62 2.88 6.61 -4.69
CA SER A 62 3.68 6.97 -3.51
C SER A 62 3.79 8.47 -3.28
N SER A 63 3.68 9.27 -4.36
CA SER A 63 3.65 10.73 -4.28
C SER A 63 2.55 11.27 -3.39
N ASP A 64 1.44 10.54 -3.25
CA ASP A 64 0.23 10.99 -2.56
C ASP A 64 0.20 10.52 -1.10
N VAL A 65 1.04 9.54 -0.74
CA VAL A 65 1.09 8.94 0.60
C VAL A 65 1.98 9.78 1.52
N LEU A 66 1.49 10.05 2.72
CA LEU A 66 2.25 10.66 3.80
C LEU A 66 2.91 9.58 4.67
N TYR A 67 2.12 8.63 5.16
CA TYR A 67 2.60 7.44 5.87
C TYR A 67 1.57 6.30 5.78
N ILE A 68 2.01 5.10 6.14
CA ILE A 68 1.14 3.93 6.28
C ILE A 68 1.38 3.33 7.65
N GLU A 69 0.29 3.08 8.36
CA GLU A 69 0.30 2.41 9.65
C GLU A 69 -0.36 1.04 9.52
N PHE A 70 0.29 0.05 10.12
CA PHE A 70 -0.12 -1.35 10.09
C PHE A 70 -0.54 -1.80 11.49
N GLU A 71 -1.80 -2.19 11.64
CA GLU A 71 -2.36 -2.64 12.92
C GLU A 71 -2.76 -4.11 12.83
N LYS A 72 -2.43 -4.92 13.85
CA LYS A 72 -2.70 -6.37 13.85
C LYS A 72 -4.14 -6.71 14.16
#